data_AF-A0A9W3PJR5-F1
#
_entry.id   AF-A0A9W3PJR5-F1
#
_cell.length_a   1.000
_cell.length_b   1.000
_cell.length_c   1.000
_cell.angle_alpha   90.00
_cell.angle_beta   90.00
_cell.angle_gamma   90.00
#
_symmetry.space_group_name_H-M   'P 1'
#
loop_
_entity.id
_entity.type
_entity.pdbx_description
1 polymer ?
#
loop_
_entity_poly.entity_id
_entity_poly.type
_entity_poly.pdbx_seq_one_letter_code
_entity_poly.pdbx_strand_id
1 'polypeptide(L)'
;MKRWLKKKKYKYQLEEVFKKAKLYDEHMTRGGKVPIYPTIHDVYEGKESVRYTFTLPNGVDPAQIHKKWFGFQQILGENLMMEGTIKKFVLHVFHSNASLQPYDYSYKQWQPLLKRYRLPVVVGRDVLCKQQFLKNAEKIPEAGSYLF
;
A
#
# COMPACT_ATOMS: atom_id res chain seq x y z
N MET A 1 7.78 -6.80 -25.73
CA MET A 1 8.48 -7.85 -24.94
C MET A 1 8.70 -7.51 -23.45
N LYS A 2 9.18 -6.30 -23.09
CA LYS A 2 9.62 -5.96 -21.72
C LYS A 2 8.55 -6.11 -20.61
N ARG A 3 7.27 -5.81 -20.89
CA ARG A 3 6.20 -5.78 -19.87
C ARG A 3 5.83 -7.17 -19.32
N TRP A 4 5.81 -8.19 -20.17
CA TRP A 4 5.49 -9.57 -19.75
C TRP A 4 6.59 -10.15 -18.85
N LEU A 5 7.86 -9.94 -19.21
CA LEU A 5 9.01 -10.34 -18.38
C LEU A 5 8.99 -9.67 -17.00
N LYS A 6 8.68 -8.37 -16.95
CA LYS A 6 8.51 -7.64 -15.68
C LYS A 6 7.38 -8.22 -14.82
N LYS A 7 6.20 -8.46 -15.40
CA LYS A 7 5.08 -9.08 -14.68
C LYS A 7 5.46 -10.46 -14.11
N LYS A 8 6.19 -11.27 -14.89
CA LYS A 8 6.69 -12.58 -14.43
C LYS A 8 7.68 -12.44 -13.27
N LYS A 9 8.61 -11.47 -13.35
CA LYS A 9 9.53 -11.15 -12.25
C LYS A 9 8.79 -10.81 -10.96
N TYR A 10 7.80 -9.92 -11.04
CA TYR A 10 7.02 -9.53 -9.86
C TYR A 10 6.24 -10.70 -9.25
N LYS A 11 5.58 -11.52 -10.09
CA LYS A 11 4.91 -12.73 -9.59
C LYS A 11 5.87 -13.65 -8.83
N TYR A 12 7.05 -13.89 -9.41
CA TYR A 12 8.09 -14.70 -8.79
C TYR A 12 8.57 -14.12 -7.45
N GLN A 13 8.77 -12.80 -7.37
CA GLN A 13 9.16 -12.16 -6.10
C GLN A 13 8.12 -12.37 -5.01
N LEU A 14 6.83 -12.25 -5.33
CA LEU A 14 5.77 -12.48 -4.36
C LEU A 14 5.71 -13.96 -3.94
N GLU A 15 5.81 -14.90 -4.88
CA GLU A 15 5.89 -16.34 -4.57
C GLU A 15 7.11 -16.66 -3.69
N GLU A 16 8.25 -16.05 -3.97
CA GLU A 16 9.49 -16.23 -3.19
C GLU A 16 9.31 -15.76 -1.74
N VAL A 17 8.59 -14.67 -1.51
CA VAL A 17 8.23 -14.21 -0.16
C VAL A 17 7.40 -15.25 0.58
N PHE A 18 6.31 -15.73 -0.04
CA PHE A 18 5.44 -16.74 0.59
C PHE A 18 6.19 -18.05 0.85
N LYS A 19 7.11 -18.43 -0.04
CA LYS A 19 7.99 -19.58 0.14
C LYS A 19 8.94 -19.41 1.32
N LYS A 20 9.69 -18.31 1.40
CA LYS A 20 10.64 -18.07 2.50
C LYS A 20 9.95 -17.85 3.84
N ALA A 21 8.79 -17.20 3.83
CA ALA A 21 7.95 -17.03 5.01
C ALA A 21 7.23 -18.32 5.42
N LYS A 22 7.28 -19.42 4.64
CA LYS A 22 6.49 -20.64 4.90
C LYS A 22 5.00 -20.30 5.13
N LEU A 23 4.44 -19.51 4.23
CA LEU A 23 3.04 -19.07 4.23
C LEU A 23 2.33 -19.72 3.05
N TYR A 24 2.03 -21.01 3.21
CA TYR A 24 1.36 -21.84 2.23
C TYR A 24 0.58 -22.93 2.95
N ASP A 25 -0.41 -23.51 2.29
CA ASP A 25 -1.08 -24.72 2.78
C ASP A 25 -0.36 -25.97 2.22
N GLU A 26 -0.46 -27.11 2.88
CA GLU A 26 0.13 -28.37 2.39
C GLU A 26 -0.98 -29.36 2.03
N HIS A 27 -1.00 -29.81 0.78
CA HIS A 27 -1.91 -30.85 0.35
C HIS A 27 -1.19 -32.19 0.23
N MET A 28 -1.76 -33.25 0.83
CA MET A 28 -1.26 -34.61 0.70
C MET A 28 -1.67 -35.17 -0.66
N THR A 29 -0.67 -35.62 -1.43
CA THR A 29 -0.88 -36.36 -2.67
C THR A 29 -0.26 -37.75 -2.56
N ARG A 30 -0.57 -38.64 -3.51
CA ARG A 30 0.03 -39.98 -3.59
C ARG A 30 1.56 -39.96 -3.64
N GLY A 31 2.16 -38.85 -4.09
CA GLY A 31 3.61 -38.64 -4.17
C GLY A 31 4.21 -37.80 -3.03
N GLY A 32 3.44 -37.46 -1.99
CA GLY A 32 3.91 -36.69 -0.84
C GLY A 32 3.19 -35.34 -0.67
N LYS A 33 3.77 -34.49 0.19
CA LYS A 33 3.24 -33.16 0.54
C LYS A 33 3.60 -32.14 -0.53
N VAL A 34 2.60 -31.47 -1.09
CA VAL A 34 2.78 -30.41 -2.08
C VAL A 34 2.32 -29.07 -1.48
N PRO A 35 3.16 -28.03 -1.48
CA PRO A 35 2.77 -26.71 -1.00
C PRO A 35 1.84 -26.01 -2.00
N ILE A 36 0.75 -25.45 -1.47
CA ILE A 36 -0.20 -24.61 -2.21
C ILE A 36 0.05 -23.15 -1.83
N TYR A 37 0.59 -22.40 -2.79
CA TYR A 37 0.86 -20.98 -2.64
C TYR A 37 -0.38 -20.11 -2.94
N PRO A 38 -0.38 -18.84 -2.48
CA PRO A 38 -1.43 -17.89 -2.84
C PRO A 38 -1.57 -17.70 -4.35
N THR A 39 -2.81 -17.62 -4.81
CA THR A 39 -3.11 -17.36 -6.22
C THR A 39 -2.98 -15.87 -6.52
N ILE A 40 -2.07 -15.51 -7.43
CA ILE A 40 -1.87 -14.11 -7.86
C ILE A 40 -2.79 -13.78 -9.04
N HIS A 41 -3.80 -12.96 -8.77
CA HIS A 41 -4.81 -12.52 -9.74
C HIS A 41 -4.29 -11.42 -10.67
N ASP A 42 -3.64 -10.41 -10.10
CA ASP A 42 -3.12 -9.28 -10.88
C ASP A 42 -1.83 -8.72 -10.28
N VAL A 43 -0.99 -8.19 -11.19
CA VAL A 43 0.15 -7.35 -10.85
C VAL A 43 0.13 -6.12 -11.74
N TYR A 44 0.02 -4.96 -11.09
CA TYR A 44 0.00 -3.66 -11.73
C TYR A 44 1.22 -2.84 -11.31
N GLU A 45 2.08 -2.53 -12.27
CA GLU A 45 3.21 -1.62 -12.10
C GLU A 45 2.73 -0.20 -12.45
N GLY A 46 2.59 0.64 -11.42
CA GLY A 46 2.34 2.07 -11.56
C GLY A 46 3.63 2.89 -11.50
N LYS A 47 3.50 4.21 -11.57
CA LYS A 47 4.66 5.11 -11.47
C LYS A 47 5.27 5.14 -10.06
N GLU A 48 4.42 5.06 -9.04
CA GLU A 48 4.80 5.24 -7.62
C GLU A 48 4.89 3.90 -6.86
N SER A 49 4.20 2.85 -7.34
CA SER A 49 4.14 1.56 -6.65
C SER A 49 3.84 0.40 -7.59
N VAL A 50 4.20 -0.81 -7.15
CA VAL A 50 3.70 -2.08 -7.68
C VAL A 50 2.60 -2.61 -6.79
N ARG A 51 1.44 -2.92 -7.37
CA ARG A 51 0.28 -3.47 -6.67
C ARG A 51 0.09 -4.94 -7.05
N TYR A 52 -0.01 -5.79 -6.03
CA TYR A 52 -0.29 -7.22 -6.15
C TYR A 52 -1.68 -7.49 -5.62
N THR A 53 -2.53 -8.15 -6.41
CA THR A 53 -3.82 -8.68 -5.94
C THR A 53 -3.72 -10.19 -5.90
N PHE A 54 -3.89 -10.78 -4.72
CA PHE A 54 -3.76 -12.22 -4.54
C PHE A 54 -4.81 -12.78 -3.58
N THR A 55 -4.92 -14.09 -3.56
CA THR A 55 -5.80 -14.82 -2.66
C THR A 55 -5.03 -15.88 -1.90
N LEU A 56 -5.18 -15.88 -0.58
CA LEU A 56 -4.65 -16.93 0.27
C LEU A 56 -5.39 -18.26 0.02
N PRO A 57 -4.68 -19.39 0.05
CA PRO A 57 -5.32 -20.69 0.06
C PRO A 57 -6.13 -20.85 1.36
N ASN A 58 -7.14 -21.72 1.32
CA ASN A 58 -7.87 -22.07 2.54
C ASN A 58 -6.90 -22.75 3.53
N GLY A 59 -7.13 -22.59 4.84
CA GLY A 59 -6.27 -23.17 5.88
C GLY A 59 -5.08 -22.31 6.30
N VAL A 60 -4.68 -21.30 5.51
CA VAL A 60 -3.68 -20.31 5.93
C VAL A 60 -4.35 -19.19 6.72
N ASP A 61 -3.92 -19.02 7.97
CA ASP A 61 -4.37 -17.93 8.83
C ASP A 61 -3.79 -16.58 8.38
N PRO A 62 -4.65 -15.58 8.03
CA PRO A 62 -4.22 -14.23 7.67
C PRO A 62 -3.31 -13.56 8.69
N ALA A 63 -3.49 -13.85 9.99
CA ALA A 63 -2.68 -13.25 11.05
C ALA A 63 -1.20 -13.64 10.94
N GLN A 64 -0.88 -14.76 10.28
CA GLN A 64 0.52 -15.14 10.05
C GLN A 64 1.25 -14.20 9.09
N ILE A 65 0.55 -13.50 8.19
CA ILE A 65 1.18 -12.51 7.33
C ILE A 65 1.78 -11.39 8.18
N HIS A 66 1.02 -10.89 9.16
CA HIS A 66 1.50 -9.84 10.06
C HIS A 66 2.67 -10.33 10.93
N LYS A 67 2.61 -11.57 11.45
CA LYS A 67 3.72 -12.16 12.22
C LYS A 67 5.01 -12.30 11.41
N LYS A 68 4.90 -12.53 10.11
CA LYS A 68 6.03 -12.75 9.20
C LYS A 68 6.26 -11.57 8.25
N TRP A 69 5.76 -10.39 8.60
CA TRP A 69 5.83 -9.17 7.79
C TRP A 69 7.27 -8.80 7.43
N PHE A 70 8.21 -9.04 8.34
CA PHE A 70 9.63 -8.85 8.12
C PHE A 70 10.16 -9.59 6.87
N GLY A 71 9.68 -10.82 6.61
CA GLY A 71 10.06 -11.58 5.41
C GLY A 71 9.58 -10.94 4.11
N PHE A 72 8.44 -10.22 4.15
CA PHE A 72 7.98 -9.42 3.02
C PHE A 72 8.91 -8.22 2.83
N GLN A 73 9.28 -7.53 3.91
CA GLN A 73 10.15 -6.36 3.86
C GLN A 73 11.55 -6.69 3.31
N GLN A 74 12.11 -7.83 3.70
CA GLN A 74 13.43 -8.25 3.24
C GLN A 74 13.53 -8.48 1.72
N ILE A 75 12.44 -8.87 1.06
CA ILE A 75 12.45 -9.25 -0.36
C ILE A 75 11.84 -8.16 -1.24
N LEU A 76 10.79 -7.49 -0.75
CA LEU A 76 10.03 -6.48 -1.50
C LEU A 76 10.46 -5.04 -1.16
N GLY A 77 11.19 -4.84 -0.07
CA GLY A 77 11.61 -3.53 0.42
C GLY A 77 10.79 -3.05 1.63
N GLU A 78 11.21 -1.94 2.22
CA GLU A 78 10.67 -1.45 3.50
C GLU A 78 9.24 -0.90 3.38
N ASN A 79 8.94 -0.21 2.28
CA ASN A 79 7.68 0.50 2.09
C ASN A 79 6.59 -0.41 1.53
N LEU A 80 5.94 -1.13 2.44
CA LEU A 80 4.87 -2.06 2.12
C LEU A 80 3.58 -1.64 2.80
N MET A 81 2.47 -1.76 2.08
CA MET A 81 1.13 -1.60 2.64
C MET A 81 0.25 -2.73 2.16
N MET A 82 -0.48 -3.38 3.08
CA MET A 82 -1.41 -4.46 2.75
C MET A 82 -2.83 -4.06 3.11
N GLU A 83 -3.74 -4.20 2.14
CA GLU A 83 -5.19 -4.11 2.33
C GLU A 83 -5.80 -5.51 2.18
N GLY A 84 -6.85 -5.82 2.93
CA GLY A 84 -7.56 -7.11 2.88
C GLY A 84 -7.72 -7.74 4.26
N THR A 85 -8.68 -8.65 4.39
CA THR A 85 -9.12 -9.13 5.71
C THR A 85 -9.00 -10.64 5.86
N ILE A 86 -9.49 -11.42 4.89
CA ILE A 86 -9.66 -12.87 5.07
C ILE A 86 -9.00 -13.64 3.93
N LYS A 87 -9.49 -13.45 2.71
CA LYS A 87 -9.11 -14.29 1.57
C LYS A 87 -8.40 -13.52 0.47
N LYS A 88 -8.92 -12.35 0.13
CA LYS A 88 -8.34 -11.47 -0.91
C LYS A 88 -7.54 -10.37 -0.25
N PHE A 89 -6.31 -10.18 -0.76
CA PHE A 89 -5.40 -9.15 -0.30
C PHE A 89 -4.85 -8.36 -1.48
N VAL A 90 -4.59 -7.09 -1.20
CA VAL A 90 -3.94 -6.14 -2.10
C VAL A 90 -2.68 -5.64 -1.40
N LEU A 91 -1.51 -6.00 -1.93
CA LEU A 91 -0.22 -5.56 -1.42
C LEU A 91 0.35 -4.47 -2.33
N HIS A 92 0.69 -3.34 -1.74
CA HIS A 92 1.35 -2.21 -2.36
C HIS A 92 2.82 -2.18 -1.96
N VAL A 93 3.70 -2.11 -2.96
CA VAL A 93 5.15 -1.97 -2.81
C VAL A 93 5.56 -0.64 -3.43
N PHE A 94 5.96 0.33 -2.60
CA PHE A 94 6.28 1.67 -3.08
C PHE A 94 7.73 1.77 -3.55
N HIS A 95 7.95 2.46 -4.67
CA HIS A 95 9.31 2.65 -5.24
C HIS A 95 10.17 3.62 -4.43
N SER A 96 9.56 4.53 -3.69
CA SER A 96 10.24 5.50 -2.84
C SER A 96 9.38 5.86 -1.63
N ASN A 97 10.02 6.39 -0.60
CA ASN A 97 9.35 6.93 0.58
C ASN A 97 8.69 8.29 0.30
N ALA A 98 8.67 8.76 -0.95
CA ALA A 98 8.20 10.11 -1.28
C ALA A 98 6.72 10.31 -0.96
N SER A 99 5.90 9.25 -1.06
CA SER A 99 4.51 9.26 -0.61
C SER A 99 4.34 9.21 0.92
N LEU A 100 5.42 8.92 1.66
CA LEU A 100 5.46 8.86 3.13
C LEU A 100 6.10 10.09 3.76
N GLN A 101 6.68 11.01 2.98
CA GLN A 101 7.30 12.21 3.54
C GLN A 101 6.23 13.24 3.92
N PRO A 102 6.30 13.79 5.15
CA PRO A 102 5.42 14.88 5.54
C PRO A 102 5.63 16.06 4.59
N TYR A 103 4.54 16.55 4.02
CA TYR A 103 4.55 17.76 3.22
C TYR A 103 4.45 18.97 4.14
N ASP A 104 5.46 19.83 4.14
CA ASP A 104 5.43 21.06 4.93
C ASP A 104 4.42 22.04 4.31
N TYR A 105 3.22 22.08 4.90
CA TYR A 105 2.12 22.89 4.43
C TYR A 105 2.17 24.29 5.04
N SER A 106 2.48 25.28 4.21
CA SER A 106 2.43 26.70 4.60
C SER A 106 1.35 27.44 3.81
N TYR A 107 0.22 27.75 4.45
CA TYR A 107 -0.87 28.50 3.82
C TYR A 107 -0.40 29.84 3.22
N LYS A 108 0.57 30.51 3.86
CA LYS A 108 1.15 31.78 3.38
C LYS A 108 1.85 31.63 2.01
N GLN A 109 2.51 30.50 1.76
CA GLN A 109 3.16 30.22 0.47
C GLN A 109 2.14 29.92 -0.64
N TRP A 110 1.00 29.33 -0.28
CA TRP A 110 -0.05 28.93 -1.23
C TRP A 110 -1.04 30.04 -1.54
N GLN A 111 -1.25 30.99 -0.63
CA GLN A 111 -2.21 32.10 -0.77
C GLN A 111 -2.14 32.83 -2.13
N PRO A 112 -0.95 33.15 -2.70
CA PRO A 112 -0.87 33.82 -4.00
C PRO A 112 -1.37 32.95 -5.16
N LEU A 113 -1.15 31.63 -5.10
CA LEU A 113 -1.56 30.66 -6.12
C LEU A 113 -3.07 30.43 -6.10
N LEU A 114 -3.67 30.46 -4.92
CA LEU A 114 -5.09 30.22 -4.69
C LEU A 114 -5.96 31.40 -5.16
N LYS A 115 -5.47 32.65 -5.06
CA LYS A 115 -6.18 33.88 -5.50
C LYS A 115 -6.57 33.89 -6.98
N ARG A 116 -5.89 33.11 -7.82
CA ARG A 116 -6.20 33.00 -9.26
C ARG A 116 -7.51 32.24 -9.53
N TYR A 117 -8.00 31.47 -8.55
CA TYR A 117 -9.16 30.61 -8.70
C TYR A 117 -10.32 31.10 -7.82
N ARG A 118 -11.54 30.99 -8.34
CA ARG A 118 -12.75 31.51 -7.68
C ARG A 118 -13.16 30.70 -6.44
N LEU A 119 -12.82 29.40 -6.42
CA LEU A 119 -13.05 28.49 -5.29
C LEU A 119 -11.99 27.37 -5.31
N PRO A 120 -10.77 27.63 -4.80
CA PRO A 120 -9.73 26.62 -4.80
C PRO A 120 -9.95 25.62 -3.65
N VAL A 121 -9.84 24.32 -3.96
CA VAL A 121 -9.90 23.24 -2.98
C VAL A 121 -8.52 22.59 -2.89
N VAL A 122 -7.94 22.63 -1.70
CA VAL A 122 -6.67 21.94 -1.41
C VAL A 122 -7.00 20.55 -0.88
N VAL A 123 -6.49 19.52 -1.55
CA VAL A 123 -6.65 18.11 -1.17
C VAL A 123 -5.29 17.50 -0.86
N GLY A 124 -5.23 16.78 0.25
CA GLY A 124 -4.09 15.93 0.57
C GLY A 124 -4.09 14.68 -0.31
N ARG A 125 -2.91 14.13 -0.57
CA ARG A 125 -2.76 12.82 -1.20
C ARG A 125 -2.31 11.84 -0.11
N ASP A 126 -3.09 10.77 0.05
CA ASP A 126 -2.72 9.66 0.94
C ASP A 126 -1.59 8.82 0.30
N VAL A 127 -0.94 7.98 1.11
CA VAL A 127 0.16 7.07 0.71
C VAL A 127 -0.25 6.16 -0.45
N LEU A 128 -1.54 5.84 -0.56
CA LEU A 128 -2.13 5.06 -1.66
C LEU A 128 -2.47 5.89 -2.91
N CYS A 129 -2.05 7.15 -2.97
CA CYS A 129 -2.41 8.09 -4.02
C CYS A 129 -3.93 8.36 -4.10
N LYS A 130 -4.69 8.05 -3.03
CA LYS A 130 -6.11 8.41 -2.89
C LYS A 130 -6.19 9.88 -2.50
N GLN A 131 -7.06 10.64 -3.17
CA GLN A 131 -7.33 12.03 -2.79
C GLN A 131 -8.15 12.00 -1.49
N GLN A 132 -7.67 12.69 -0.46
CA GLN A 132 -8.42 12.87 0.77
C GLN A 132 -8.63 14.36 1.00
N PHE A 133 -9.90 14.75 1.18
CA PHE A 133 -10.22 16.08 1.67
C PHE A 133 -9.64 16.22 3.08
N LEU A 134 -8.84 17.27 3.29
CA LEU A 134 -8.38 17.63 4.62
C LEU A 134 -9.62 17.98 5.44
N LYS A 135 -10.01 17.09 6.36
CA LYS A 135 -11.00 17.44 7.38
C LYS A 135 -10.32 18.44 8.29
N ASN A 136 -10.78 19.70 8.25
CA ASN A 136 -10.32 20.71 9.17
C ASN A 136 -10.50 20.19 10.60
N ALA A 137 -9.38 20.08 11.33
CA ALA A 137 -9.42 19.89 12.76
C ALA A 137 -10.07 21.14 13.36
N GLU A 138 -11.29 20.99 13.85
CA GLU A 138 -11.88 21.91 14.80
C GLU A 138 -10.96 22.00 16.02
N LYS A 139 -10.27 23.14 16.14
CA LYS A 139 -10.20 23.98 17.35
C LYS A 139 -9.36 25.20 17.02
N ILE A 140 -10.01 26.22 16.50
CA ILE A 140 -9.54 27.60 16.68
C ILE A 140 -9.86 27.93 18.15
N PRO A 141 -8.88 28.21 19.02
CA PRO A 141 -9.21 28.76 20.33
C PRO A 141 -9.87 30.12 20.10
N GLU A 142 -11.04 30.31 20.70
CA GLU A 142 -11.73 31.60 20.73
C GLU A 142 -10.78 32.67 21.28
N ALA A 143 -10.20 33.46 20.38
CA ALA A 143 -9.50 34.67 20.75
C ALA A 143 -10.58 35.69 21.17
N GLY A 144 -10.65 35.91 22.47
CA GLY A 144 -11.50 36.91 23.08
C GLY A 144 -11.32 38.30 22.46
N SER A 145 -12.45 39.00 22.43
CA SER A 145 -12.63 40.44 22.40
C SER A 145 -11.36 41.30 22.42
N TYR A 146 -11.15 42.11 21.37
CA TYR A 146 -10.83 43.52 21.57
C TYR A 146 -11.55 44.36 20.50
N LEU A 147 -12.20 45.41 20.99
CA LEU A 147 -12.95 46.42 20.27
C LEU A 147 -12.03 47.37 19.49
N PHE A 148 -12.62 47.97 18.45
CA PHE A 148 -12.17 49.03 17.54
C PHE A 148 -11.35 48.60 16.32
#